data_AF-Q21NT8-F1
#
_entry.id   AF-Q21NT8-F1
#
_cell.length_a   1.000
_cell.length_b   1.000
_cell.length_c   1.000
_cell.angle_alpha   90.00
_cell.angle_beta   90.00
_cell.angle_gamma   90.00
#
_symmetry.space_group_name_H-M   'P 1'
#
loop_
_entity.id
_entity.type
_entity.pdbx_description
1 polymer ?
#
loop_
_entity_poly.entity_id
_entity_poly.type
_entity_poly.pdbx_seq_one_letter_code
_entity_poly.pdbx_strand_id
1 'polypeptide(L)'
;MYLAVPPTRITLRTNKEHTMDNKDFLRQRINVYAKMEVDPSVDEEVVSMLKRKFNVYLPQRRSLDESLSAAKSDHEIIELILEYRKL
;
A
#
# COMPACT_ATOMS: atom_id res chain seq x y z
N MET A 1 2.79 -3.47 -59.96
CA MET A 1 3.23 -4.32 -58.85
C MET A 1 4.00 -3.42 -57.89
N TYR A 2 3.36 -2.97 -56.80
CA TYR A 2 3.92 -2.38 -55.54
C TYR A 2 2.70 -1.81 -54.79
N LEU A 3 2.18 -2.58 -53.82
CA LEU A 3 1.16 -2.10 -52.89
C LEU A 3 1.89 -1.37 -51.76
N ALA A 4 1.71 -0.06 -51.67
CA ALA A 4 2.21 0.73 -50.55
C ALA A 4 1.38 0.38 -49.31
N VAL A 5 1.94 -0.43 -48.41
CA VAL A 5 1.36 -0.68 -47.10
C VAL A 5 1.70 0.53 -46.22
N PRO A 6 0.72 1.30 -45.71
CA PRO A 6 1.02 2.43 -44.84
C PRO A 6 1.62 1.93 -43.53
N PRO A 7 2.61 2.64 -42.95
CA PRO A 7 3.22 2.24 -41.69
C PRO A 7 2.15 2.22 -40.58
N THR A 8 2.06 1.10 -39.89
CA THR A 8 1.14 0.88 -38.77
C THR A 8 1.42 1.94 -37.71
N ARG A 9 0.47 2.85 -37.53
CA ARG A 9 0.52 3.90 -36.51
C ARG A 9 0.55 3.21 -35.15
N ILE A 10 1.74 3.06 -34.58
CA ILE A 10 1.91 2.59 -33.20
C ILE A 10 1.22 3.64 -32.34
N THR A 11 0.02 3.35 -31.86
CA THR A 11 -0.61 4.12 -30.78
C THR A 11 0.24 3.88 -29.54
N LEU A 12 1.14 4.81 -29.24
CA LEU A 12 1.68 4.96 -27.90
C LEU A 12 0.46 5.15 -26.98
N ARG A 13 0.02 4.07 -26.33
CA ARG A 13 -0.78 4.18 -25.10
C ARG A 13 0.10 4.98 -24.15
N THR A 14 -0.18 6.27 -24.05
CA THR A 14 0.26 7.11 -22.94
C THR A 14 -0.38 6.52 -21.69
N ASN A 15 0.30 5.56 -21.08
CA ASN A 15 -0.06 5.11 -19.74
C ASN A 15 0.20 6.31 -18.84
N LYS A 16 -0.91 6.98 -18.48
CA LYS A 16 -1.13 7.91 -17.37
C LYS A 16 0.14 8.28 -16.63
N GLU A 17 0.54 9.55 -16.73
CA GLU A 17 1.20 10.20 -15.60
C GLU A 17 0.23 10.15 -14.41
N HIS A 18 0.31 9.09 -13.63
CA HIS A 18 -0.25 9.08 -12.30
C HIS A 18 0.85 9.64 -11.42
N THR A 19 0.76 10.93 -11.10
CA THR A 19 1.29 11.43 -9.84
C THR A 19 0.57 10.62 -8.76
N MET A 20 1.10 9.43 -8.44
CA MET A 20 0.59 8.65 -7.32
C MET A 20 0.83 9.51 -6.10
N ASP A 21 -0.24 9.98 -5.47
CA ASP A 21 -0.13 10.60 -4.18
C ASP A 21 0.63 9.64 -3.26
N ASN A 22 1.56 10.16 -2.44
CA ASN A 22 2.38 9.30 -1.57
C ASN A 22 1.53 8.33 -0.74
N LYS A 23 0.30 8.73 -0.41
CA LYS A 23 -0.70 7.88 0.23
C LYS A 23 -1.10 6.67 -0.61
N ASP A 24 -1.42 6.85 -1.89
CA ASP A 24 -1.79 5.74 -2.77
C ASP A 24 -0.65 4.75 -2.96
N PHE A 25 0.59 5.24 -3.07
CA PHE A 25 1.78 4.40 -3.13
C PHE A 25 1.96 3.55 -1.86
N LEU A 26 1.85 4.17 -0.68
CA LEU A 26 1.94 3.47 0.60
C LEU A 26 0.81 2.46 0.75
N ARG A 27 -0.44 2.83 0.44
CA ARG A 27 -1.58 1.91 0.50
C ARG A 27 -1.39 0.71 -0.42
N GLN A 28 -0.94 0.93 -1.65
CA GLN A 28 -0.65 -0.16 -2.57
C GLN A 28 0.46 -1.07 -2.05
N ARG A 29 1.55 -0.50 -1.51
CA ARG A 29 2.65 -1.28 -0.93
C ARG A 29 2.19 -2.10 0.27
N ILE A 30 1.39 -1.52 1.17
CA ILE A 30 0.80 -2.21 2.32
C ILE A 30 -0.07 -3.38 1.85
N ASN A 31 -0.94 -3.17 0.86
CA ASN A 31 -1.81 -4.22 0.32
C ASN A 31 -1.01 -5.36 -0.32
N VAL A 32 0.03 -5.03 -1.09
CA VAL A 32 0.93 -6.02 -1.71
C VAL A 32 1.66 -6.83 -0.63
N TYR A 33 2.14 -6.17 0.42
CA TYR A 33 2.86 -6.81 1.52
C TYR A 33 1.94 -7.71 2.36
N ALA A 34 0.73 -7.24 2.67
CA ALA A 34 -0.29 -7.98 3.39
C ALA A 34 -0.95 -9.09 2.56
N LYS A 35 -0.80 -9.05 1.23
CA LYS A 35 -1.51 -9.89 0.26
C LYS A 35 -3.03 -9.88 0.49
N MET A 36 -3.55 -8.71 0.87
CA MET A 36 -4.96 -8.44 1.05
C MET A 36 -5.21 -6.94 0.94
N GLU A 37 -6.43 -6.56 0.58
CA GLU A 37 -6.85 -5.15 0.59
C GLU A 37 -7.19 -4.75 2.02
N VAL A 38 -6.47 -3.75 2.52
CA VAL A 38 -6.64 -3.18 3.86
C VAL A 38 -6.55 -1.67 3.75
N ASP A 39 -7.44 -0.98 4.45
CA ASP A 39 -7.36 0.46 4.65
C ASP A 39 -6.46 0.75 5.88
N PRO A 40 -5.26 1.34 5.70
CA PRO A 40 -4.38 1.67 6.81
C PRO A 40 -4.96 2.80 7.70
N SER A 41 -5.97 3.53 7.23
CA SER A 41 -6.68 4.56 7.99
C SER A 41 -7.67 3.96 9.01
N VAL A 42 -8.13 2.73 8.78
CA VAL A 42 -9.11 2.07 9.65
C VAL A 42 -8.39 1.19 10.68
N ASP A 43 -8.50 1.58 11.94
CA ASP A 43 -7.84 0.91 13.06
C ASP A 43 -8.18 -0.59 13.16
N GLU A 44 -9.45 -0.94 13.00
CA GLU A 44 -9.90 -2.33 13.08
C GLU A 44 -9.34 -3.21 11.96
N GLU A 45 -9.25 -2.68 10.74
CA GLU A 45 -8.68 -3.40 9.60
C GLU A 45 -7.19 -3.62 9.79
N VAL A 46 -6.46 -2.59 10.23
CA VAL A 46 -5.03 -2.70 10.55
C VAL A 46 -4.79 -3.77 11.61
N VAL A 47 -5.54 -3.73 12.72
CA VAL A 47 -5.39 -4.71 13.81
C VAL A 47 -5.73 -6.13 13.34
N SER A 48 -6.84 -6.28 12.60
CA SER A 48 -7.27 -7.57 12.07
C SER A 48 -6.26 -8.13 11.07
N MET A 49 -5.73 -7.30 10.18
CA MET A 49 -4.67 -7.67 9.24
C MET A 49 -3.41 -8.12 9.97
N LEU A 50 -2.90 -7.32 10.92
CA LEU A 50 -1.70 -7.65 11.69
C LEU A 50 -1.86 -8.98 12.43
N LYS A 51 -3.01 -9.20 13.05
CA LYS A 51 -3.30 -10.46 13.75
C LYS A 51 -3.47 -11.65 12.81
N ARG A 52 -4.18 -11.51 11.69
CA ARG A 52 -4.50 -12.63 10.79
C ARG A 52 -3.36 -13.00 9.85
N LYS A 53 -2.63 -12.00 9.33
CA LYS A 53 -1.58 -12.21 8.32
C LYS A 53 -0.19 -12.35 8.92
N PHE A 54 0.12 -11.54 9.92
CA PHE A 54 1.45 -11.50 10.51
C PHE A 54 1.50 -12.20 11.88
N ASN A 55 0.35 -12.63 12.42
CA ASN A 55 0.22 -13.18 13.77
C ASN A 55 0.83 -12.24 14.83
N VAL A 56 0.74 -10.94 14.57
CA VAL A 56 1.28 -9.88 15.43
C VAL A 56 0.22 -9.49 16.45
N TYR A 57 0.62 -9.51 17.71
CA TYR A 57 -0.19 -9.04 18.82
C TYR A 57 0.34 -7.69 19.25
N LEU A 58 -0.43 -6.65 18.99
CA LEU A 58 -0.08 -5.31 19.41
C LEU A 58 -0.17 -5.20 20.95
N PRO A 59 0.77 -4.50 21.59
CA PRO A 59 0.68 -4.20 23.01
C PRO A 59 -0.55 -3.31 23.26
N GLN A 60 -1.29 -3.56 24.35
CA GLN A 60 -2.36 -2.65 24.76
C GLN A 60 -1.77 -1.31 25.18
N ARG A 61 -2.12 -0.24 24.45
CA ARG A 61 -1.73 1.16 24.71
C ARG A 61 -2.96 2.06 24.66
N ARG A 62 -2.77 3.36 24.90
CA ARG A 62 -3.86 4.35 24.93
C ARG A 62 -4.46 4.62 23.56
N SER A 63 -3.71 4.37 22.49
CA SER A 63 -4.14 4.58 21.11
C SER A 63 -3.43 3.60 20.17
N LEU A 64 -4.03 3.30 19.02
CA LEU A 64 -3.45 2.37 18.06
C LEU A 64 -2.09 2.86 17.55
N ASP A 65 -1.91 4.15 17.33
CA ASP A 65 -0.64 4.71 16.86
C ASP A 65 0.51 4.48 17.86
N GLU A 66 0.24 4.55 19.18
CA GLU A 66 1.23 4.18 20.20
C GLU A 66 1.55 2.68 20.17
N SER A 67 0.53 1.84 20.00
CA SER A 67 0.69 0.39 19.87
C SER A 67 1.53 0.02 18.64
N LEU A 68 1.24 0.64 17.49
CA LEU A 68 1.99 0.48 16.24
C LEU A 68 3.43 1.00 16.41
N SER A 69 3.63 2.18 17.00
CA SER A 69 4.96 2.73 17.23
C SER A 69 5.83 1.85 18.14
N ALA A 70 5.22 1.19 19.13
CA ALA A 70 5.92 0.24 19.98
C ALA A 70 6.32 -1.06 19.25
N ALA A 71 5.51 -1.49 18.28
CA ALA A 71 5.74 -2.72 17.50
C ALA A 71 6.43 -2.47 16.14
N LYS A 72 6.77 -1.21 15.80
CA LYS A 72 7.35 -0.85 14.50
C LYS A 72 8.67 -1.56 14.20
N SER A 73 9.43 -1.89 15.24
CA SER A 73 10.72 -2.57 15.12
C SER A 73 10.57 -4.05 14.78
N ASP A 74 9.41 -4.63 15.04
CA ASP A 74 9.15 -6.05 14.78
C ASP A 74 8.78 -6.29 13.31
N HIS A 75 8.09 -5.34 12.67
CA HIS A 75 7.63 -5.50 11.29
C HIS A 75 7.63 -4.20 10.47
N GLU A 76 8.27 -4.24 9.29
CA GLU A 76 8.30 -3.13 8.32
C GLU A 76 6.89 -2.65 7.92
N ILE A 77 5.91 -3.57 7.88
CA ILE A 77 4.51 -3.22 7.56
C ILE A 77 3.92 -2.19 8.52
N ILE A 78 4.33 -2.22 9.79
CA ILE A 78 3.85 -1.30 10.82
C ILE A 78 4.43 0.10 10.58
N GLU A 79 5.69 0.18 10.16
CA GLU A 79 6.31 1.44 9.75
C GLU A 79 5.60 2.07 8.54
N LEU A 80 5.27 1.26 7.53
CA LEU A 80 4.52 1.72 6.35
C LEU A 80 3.13 2.25 6.71
N ILE A 81 2.43 1.59 7.64
CA ILE A 81 1.11 2.04 8.11
C ILE A 81 1.23 3.36 8.88
N LEU A 82 2.25 3.48 9.74
CA LEU A 82 2.51 4.73 10.47
C LEU A 82 2.89 5.87 9.51
N GLU A 83 3.66 5.60 8.46
CA GLU A 83 4.00 6.59 7.44
C GLU A 83 2.75 7.05 6.68
N TYR A 84 1.87 6.11 6.29
CA TYR A 84 0.60 6.42 5.64
C TYR A 84 -0.29 7.33 6.50
N ARG A 85 -0.36 7.06 7.81
CA ARG A 85 -1.17 7.82 8.76
C ARG A 85 -0.61 9.21 9.09
N LYS A 86 0.68 9.44 8.87
CA LYS A 86 1.36 10.73 9.13
C LYS A 86 1.21 11.73 7.97
N LEU A 87 0.99 11.24 6.76
CA LEU A 87 0.65 12.05 5.58
C LEU A 87 -0.79 12.55 5.66
#